data_AF-A0A5S4TBU6-F1
#
_entry.id   AF-A0A5S4TBU6-F1
#
_cell.length_a   1.000
_cell.length_b   1.000
_cell.length_c   1.000
_cell.angle_alpha   90.00
_cell.angle_beta   90.00
_cell.angle_gamma   90.00
#
_symmetry.space_group_name_H-M   'P 1'
#
loop_
_entity.id
_entity.type
_entity.pdbx_description
1 polymer ?
#
loop_
_entity_poly.entity_id
_entity_poly.type
_entity_poly.pdbx_seq_one_letter_code
_entity_poly.pdbx_strand_id
1 'polypeptide(L)'
;DVLVDPEGSLERRNNWEKTSHALLVGAILHVLYAERDKTLAGVANFLSDPRRPIEKTLRAMMLTKHLGEAGPHPVVASAARELLNKSENERSGVLSTAMSFLGLYRDPVVAKVTSRCDWRIADIVEGERPTTLYLV
;
A
#
# COMPACT_ATOMS: atom_id res chain seq x y z
N ASP A 1 -20.99 34.75 2.94
CA ASP A 1 -20.57 34.99 1.56
C ASP A 1 -19.07 35.14 1.47
N VAL A 2 -18.29 34.27 0.85
CA VAL A 2 -18.53 33.07 0.02
C VAL A 2 -17.39 32.10 0.41
N LEU A 3 -17.73 30.89 0.86
CA LEU A 3 -16.78 29.78 1.04
C LEU A 3 -17.23 28.64 0.13
N VAL A 4 -17.29 28.92 -1.16
CA VAL A 4 -17.48 27.90 -2.20
C VAL A 4 -16.16 27.82 -2.94
N ASP A 5 -15.43 26.71 -2.76
CA ASP A 5 -14.26 26.34 -3.57
C ASP A 5 -14.78 25.95 -4.97
N PRO A 6 -14.65 26.83 -5.98
CA PRO A 6 -15.23 26.60 -7.29
C PRO A 6 -14.50 25.50 -8.07
N GLU A 7 -13.35 25.03 -7.60
CA GLU A 7 -12.58 23.96 -8.24
C GLU A 7 -12.76 22.59 -7.54
N GLY A 8 -13.40 22.51 -6.38
CA GLY A 8 -13.49 21.26 -5.60
C GLY A 8 -12.11 20.66 -5.30
N SER A 9 -11.09 21.52 -5.18
CA SER A 9 -9.69 21.14 -5.02
C SER A 9 -9.45 20.40 -3.70
N LEU A 10 -10.16 20.81 -2.64
CA LEU A 10 -10.14 20.16 -1.33
C LEU A 10 -10.80 18.77 -1.35
N GLU A 11 -11.96 18.63 -2.01
CA GLU A 11 -12.63 17.34 -2.18
C GLU A 11 -11.82 16.39 -3.06
N ARG A 12 -11.22 16.89 -4.15
CA ARG A 12 -10.33 16.11 -5.02
C ARG A 12 -9.10 15.60 -4.28
N ARG A 13 -8.44 16.43 -3.46
CA ARG A 13 -7.32 16.01 -2.60
C ARG A 13 -7.75 14.93 -1.60
N ASN A 14 -8.86 15.12 -0.90
CA ASN A 14 -9.41 14.12 0.02
C ASN A 14 -9.70 12.78 -0.66
N ASN A 15 -10.23 12.80 -1.89
CA ASN A 15 -10.52 11.59 -2.64
C ASN A 15 -9.23 10.87 -3.09
N TRP A 16 -8.18 11.61 -3.44
CA TRP A 16 -6.86 11.02 -3.74
C TRP A 16 -6.22 10.41 -2.52
N GLU A 17 -6.31 11.05 -1.36
CA GLU A 17 -5.80 10.47 -0.10
C GLU A 17 -6.51 9.15 0.22
N LYS A 18 -7.85 9.09 0.12
CA LYS A 18 -8.60 7.85 0.33
C LYS A 18 -8.23 6.75 -0.66
N THR A 19 -8.11 7.08 -1.95
CA THR A 19 -7.74 6.10 -2.98
C THR A 19 -6.30 5.62 -2.79
N SER A 20 -5.38 6.51 -2.38
CA SER A 20 -3.98 6.16 -2.12
C SER A 20 -3.84 5.25 -0.90
N HIS A 21 -4.62 5.49 0.15
CA HIS A 21 -4.71 4.57 1.30
C HIS A 21 -5.24 3.20 0.87
N ALA A 22 -6.31 3.14 0.07
CA ALA A 22 -6.84 1.89 -0.44
C ALA A 22 -5.80 1.11 -1.27
N LEU A 23 -5.06 1.82 -2.13
CA LEU A 23 -3.94 1.24 -2.88
C LEU A 23 -2.85 0.69 -1.94
N LEU A 24 -2.42 1.48 -0.95
CA LEU A 24 -1.38 1.05 0.00
C LEU A 24 -1.81 -0.19 0.77
N VAL A 25 -3.05 -0.23 1.29
CA VAL A 25 -3.60 -1.41 1.96
C VAL A 25 -3.59 -2.62 1.03
N GLY A 26 -4.08 -2.46 -0.20
CA GLY A 26 -4.08 -3.53 -1.21
C GLY A 26 -2.67 -4.02 -1.56
N ALA A 27 -1.70 -3.11 -1.70
CA ALA A 27 -0.32 -3.43 -2.03
C ALA A 27 0.42 -4.11 -0.87
N ILE A 28 0.24 -3.62 0.37
CA ILE A 28 0.79 -4.25 1.58
C ILE A 28 0.25 -5.68 1.72
N LEU A 29 -1.07 -5.86 1.60
CA LEU A 29 -1.66 -7.20 1.65
C LEU A 29 -1.13 -8.09 0.53
N HIS A 30 -1.05 -7.59 -0.70
CA HIS A 30 -0.47 -8.34 -1.82
C HIS A 30 0.94 -8.82 -1.49
N VAL A 31 1.80 -7.94 -1.00
CA VAL A 31 3.18 -8.25 -0.64
C VAL A 31 3.26 -9.29 0.48
N LEU A 32 2.44 -9.15 1.53
CA LEU A 32 2.41 -10.10 2.64
C LEU A 32 2.00 -11.51 2.20
N TYR A 33 1.03 -11.63 1.29
CA TYR A 33 0.54 -12.92 0.82
C TYR A 33 1.38 -13.54 -0.32
N ALA A 34 1.98 -12.73 -1.21
CA ALA A 34 2.50 -13.24 -2.48
C ALA A 34 3.98 -12.93 -2.75
N GLU A 35 4.54 -11.86 -2.17
CA GLU A 35 5.90 -11.44 -2.46
C GLU A 35 6.91 -11.99 -1.44
N ARG A 36 8.18 -12.09 -1.86
CA ARG A 36 9.26 -12.58 -0.99
C ARG A 36 9.65 -11.55 0.06
N ASP A 37 9.80 -10.30 -0.35
CA ASP A 37 10.20 -9.19 0.51
C ASP A 37 8.99 -8.56 1.18
N LYS A 38 8.72 -8.96 2.43
CA LYS A 38 7.54 -8.57 3.23
C LYS A 38 7.77 -7.30 4.03
N THR A 39 8.51 -6.36 3.48
CA THR A 39 8.86 -5.09 4.13
C THR A 39 8.19 -3.91 3.42
N LEU A 40 8.17 -2.74 4.07
CA LEU A 40 7.70 -1.51 3.42
C LEU A 40 8.60 -1.09 2.25
N ALA A 41 9.90 -1.44 2.30
CA ALA A 41 10.79 -1.30 1.14
C ALA A 41 10.36 -2.23 -0.01
N GLY A 42 9.96 -3.47 0.30
CA GLY A 42 9.37 -4.41 -0.66
C GLY A 42 8.10 -3.87 -1.32
N VAL A 43 7.21 -3.24 -0.54
CA VAL A 43 6.00 -2.57 -1.07
C VAL A 43 6.35 -1.42 -1.99
N ALA A 44 7.31 -0.57 -1.61
CA ALA A 44 7.79 0.53 -2.46
C ALA A 44 8.34 0.00 -3.78
N ASN A 45 9.21 -1.01 -3.72
CA ASN A 45 9.81 -1.63 -4.90
C ASN A 45 8.77 -2.28 -5.81
N PHE A 46 7.75 -2.93 -5.24
CA PHE A 46 6.65 -3.54 -5.99
C PHE A 46 5.84 -2.51 -6.78
N LEU A 47 5.51 -1.37 -6.16
CA LEU A 47 4.72 -0.31 -6.80
C LEU A 47 5.52 0.55 -7.78
N SER A 48 6.84 0.62 -7.62
CA SER A 48 7.72 1.47 -8.45
C SER A 48 8.71 0.71 -9.32
N ASP A 49 8.49 -0.58 -9.61
CA ASP A 49 9.40 -1.37 -10.45
C ASP A 49 9.50 -0.74 -11.87
N PRO A 50 10.65 -0.16 -12.26
CA PRO A 50 10.78 0.52 -13.54
C PRO A 50 10.71 -0.44 -14.73
N ARG A 51 10.84 -1.75 -14.50
CA ARG A 51 10.76 -2.79 -15.53
C ARG A 51 9.32 -3.20 -15.82
N ARG A 52 8.36 -2.69 -15.05
CA ARG A 52 6.96 -3.15 -15.09
C ARG A 52 5.99 -1.96 -15.14
N PRO A 53 5.16 -1.86 -16.20
CA PRO A 53 4.05 -0.90 -16.21
C PRO A 53 3.10 -1.16 -15.05
N ILE A 54 2.58 -0.08 -14.45
CA ILE A 54 1.71 -0.16 -13.27
C ILE A 54 0.47 -1.04 -13.52
N GLU A 55 -0.09 -1.04 -14.72
CA GLU A 55 -1.22 -1.88 -15.11
C GLU A 55 -0.90 -3.37 -14.95
N LYS A 56 0.34 -3.77 -15.24
CA LYS A 56 0.80 -5.15 -15.10
C LYS A 56 0.98 -5.53 -13.63
N THR A 57 1.34 -4.57 -12.77
CA THR A 57 1.38 -4.72 -11.30
C THR A 57 -0.04 -4.88 -10.76
N LEU A 58 -0.96 -3.98 -11.12
CA LEU A 58 -2.37 -4.05 -10.68
C LEU A 58 -3.06 -5.33 -11.17
N ARG A 59 -2.79 -5.79 -12.40
CA ARG A 59 -3.30 -7.08 -12.88
C ARG A 59 -2.75 -8.25 -12.08
N ALA A 60 -1.48 -8.23 -11.67
CA ALA A 60 -0.95 -9.26 -10.79
C ALA A 60 -1.64 -9.23 -9.42
N MET A 61 -1.90 -8.04 -8.87
CA MET A 61 -2.71 -7.91 -7.65
C MET A 61 -4.08 -8.55 -7.80
N MET A 62 -4.76 -8.36 -8.94
CA MET A 62 -6.09 -8.94 -9.17
C MET A 62 -6.12 -10.45 -9.34
N LEU A 63 -5.08 -11.03 -9.98
CA LEU A 63 -5.11 -12.43 -10.44
C LEU A 63 -4.40 -13.40 -9.49
N THR A 64 -3.55 -12.89 -8.60
CA THR A 64 -2.82 -13.73 -7.66
C THR A 64 -3.79 -14.39 -6.69
N LYS A 65 -3.65 -15.71 -6.50
CA LYS A 65 -4.45 -16.49 -5.56
C LYS A 65 -3.90 -16.36 -4.14
N HIS A 66 -4.10 -15.20 -3.50
CA HIS A 66 -3.62 -14.94 -2.13
C HIS A 66 -4.13 -15.94 -1.11
N LEU A 67 -5.35 -16.45 -1.31
CA LEU A 67 -6.05 -17.33 -0.38
C LEU A 67 -6.11 -18.78 -0.88
N GLY A 68 -5.15 -19.20 -1.72
CA GLY A 68 -5.12 -20.54 -2.31
C GLY A 68 -6.33 -20.80 -3.20
N GLU A 69 -7.07 -21.88 -2.95
CA GLU A 69 -8.25 -22.25 -3.75
C GLU A 69 -9.41 -21.25 -3.62
N ALA A 70 -9.48 -20.48 -2.54
CA ALA A 70 -10.46 -19.41 -2.40
C ALA A 70 -10.19 -18.21 -3.34
N GLY A 71 -9.03 -18.18 -4.00
CA GLY A 71 -8.70 -17.21 -5.03
C GLY A 71 -8.04 -15.92 -4.50
N PRO A 72 -8.18 -14.80 -5.23
CA PRO A 72 -7.60 -13.51 -4.86
C PRO A 72 -8.21 -12.95 -3.57
N HIS A 73 -7.39 -12.25 -2.78
CA HIS A 73 -7.89 -11.54 -1.60
C HIS A 73 -8.82 -10.39 -2.04
N PRO A 74 -10.06 -10.30 -1.51
CA PRO A 74 -11.08 -9.36 -2.02
C PRO A 74 -10.65 -7.90 -1.93
N VAL A 75 -10.01 -7.49 -0.83
CA VAL A 75 -9.47 -6.13 -0.67
C VAL A 75 -8.39 -5.81 -1.72
N VAL A 76 -7.50 -6.76 -2.02
CA VAL A 76 -6.43 -6.59 -3.02
C VAL A 76 -7.04 -6.45 -4.41
N ALA A 77 -7.99 -7.32 -4.75
CA ALA A 77 -8.69 -7.27 -6.03
C ALA A 77 -9.49 -5.97 -6.21
N SER A 78 -10.17 -5.51 -5.16
CA SER A 78 -10.93 -4.25 -5.18
C SER A 78 -10.02 -3.05 -5.41
N ALA A 79 -8.95 -2.90 -4.63
CA ALA A 79 -8.00 -1.78 -4.77
C ALA A 79 -7.38 -1.73 -6.17
N ALA A 80 -6.99 -2.88 -6.70
CA ALA A 80 -6.42 -2.96 -8.04
C ALA A 80 -7.45 -2.65 -9.15
N ARG A 81 -8.69 -3.16 -9.02
CA ARG A 81 -9.78 -2.87 -9.96
C ARG A 81 -10.11 -1.38 -9.99
N GLU A 82 -10.20 -0.74 -8.82
CA GLU A 82 -10.50 0.68 -8.68
C GLU A 82 -9.48 1.54 -9.45
N LEU A 83 -8.18 1.26 -9.30
CA LEU A 83 -7.15 1.99 -10.04
C LEU A 83 -7.14 1.68 -11.54
N LEU A 84 -7.43 0.44 -11.95
CA LEU A 84 -7.52 0.08 -13.36
C LEU A 84 -8.70 0.76 -14.06
N ASN A 85 -9.78 1.10 -13.33
CA ASN A 85 -10.93 1.81 -13.86
C ASN A 85 -10.70 3.33 -13.99
N LYS A 86 -9.62 3.87 -13.43
CA LYS A 86 -9.25 5.29 -13.54
C LYS A 86 -8.50 5.57 -14.84
N SER A 87 -8.55 6.83 -15.27
CA SER A 87 -7.69 7.33 -16.35
C SER A 87 -6.21 7.22 -15.96
N GLU A 88 -5.31 7.17 -16.94
CA GLU A 88 -3.87 7.08 -16.70
C GLU A 88 -3.35 8.24 -15.84
N ASN A 89 -3.84 9.46 -16.08
CA ASN A 89 -3.46 10.65 -15.31
C ASN A 89 -3.93 10.56 -13.85
N GLU A 90 -5.18 10.12 -13.61
CA GLU A 90 -5.67 9.92 -12.23
C GLU A 90 -4.92 8.80 -11.52
N ARG A 91 -4.67 7.68 -12.21
CA ARG A 91 -3.91 6.55 -11.67
C ARG A 91 -2.50 6.96 -11.28
N SER A 92 -1.84 7.74 -12.13
CA SER A 92 -0.49 8.27 -11.88
C SER A 92 -0.49 9.22 -10.68
N GLY A 93 -1.52 10.06 -10.55
CA GLY A 93 -1.73 10.91 -9.37
C GLY A 93 -1.80 10.10 -8.08
N VAL A 94 -2.69 9.09 -8.03
CA VAL A 94 -2.85 8.22 -6.85
C VAL A 94 -1.57 7.44 -6.53
N LEU A 95 -0.88 6.91 -7.54
CA LEU A 95 0.40 6.21 -7.34
C LEU A 95 1.45 7.15 -6.76
N SER A 96 1.56 8.38 -7.26
CA SER A 96 2.54 9.36 -6.76
C SER A 96 2.30 9.72 -5.30
N THR A 97 1.03 9.87 -4.90
CA THR A 97 0.64 10.12 -3.51
C THR A 97 0.93 8.91 -2.63
N ALA A 98 0.62 7.69 -3.08
CA ALA A 98 0.98 6.48 -2.34
C ALA A 98 2.51 6.35 -2.14
N MET A 99 3.31 6.68 -3.16
CA MET A 99 4.76 6.63 -3.09
C MET A 99 5.37 7.69 -2.16
N SER A 100 4.71 8.83 -1.91
CA SER A 100 5.22 9.83 -0.97
C SER A 100 5.23 9.30 0.46
N PHE A 101 4.24 8.50 0.85
CA PHE A 101 4.20 7.82 2.15
C PHE A 101 5.28 6.74 2.31
N LEU A 102 5.74 6.17 1.20
CA LEU A 102 6.78 5.13 1.18
C LEU A 102 8.19 5.69 0.96
N GLY A 103 8.33 7.00 0.74
CA GLY A 103 9.59 7.63 0.33
C GLY A 103 10.76 7.32 1.27
N LEU A 104 10.51 7.31 2.58
CA LEU A 104 11.53 7.02 3.59
C LEU A 104 12.12 5.60 3.46
N TYR A 105 11.29 4.61 3.13
CA TYR A 105 11.70 3.20 3.05
C TYR A 105 12.50 2.87 1.78
N ARG A 106 12.65 3.82 0.86
CA ARG A 106 13.54 3.69 -0.30
C ARG A 106 15.00 3.97 0.05
N ASP A 107 15.26 4.61 1.20
CA ASP A 107 16.60 4.76 1.72
C ASP A 107 17.16 3.38 2.15
N PRO A 108 18.36 2.99 1.69
CA PRO A 108 18.91 1.66 1.96
C PRO A 108 19.24 1.44 3.45
N VAL A 109 19.54 2.49 4.21
CA VAL A 109 19.76 2.42 5.66
C VAL A 109 18.42 2.17 6.35
N VAL A 110 17.38 2.95 6.03
CA VAL A 110 16.04 2.73 6.60
C VAL A 110 15.51 1.35 6.24
N ALA A 111 15.60 0.94 4.98
CA ALA A 111 15.18 -0.39 4.53
C ALA A 111 15.89 -1.50 5.29
N LYS A 112 17.21 -1.36 5.53
CA LYS A 112 17.99 -2.32 6.32
C LYS A 112 17.49 -2.41 7.76
N VAL A 113 17.35 -1.27 8.45
CA VAL A 113 16.98 -1.25 9.88
C VAL A 113 15.52 -1.64 10.12
N THR A 114 14.64 -1.44 9.13
CA THR A 114 13.22 -1.84 9.19
C THR A 114 12.92 -3.19 8.53
N SER A 115 13.96 -3.93 8.12
CA SER A 115 13.79 -5.21 7.40
C SER A 115 13.31 -6.37 8.27
N ARG A 116 13.37 -6.22 9.60
CA ARG A 116 13.00 -7.25 10.57
C ARG A 116 12.22 -6.65 11.72
N CYS A 117 11.34 -7.46 12.28
CA CYS A 117 10.59 -7.17 13.49
C CYS A 117 10.73 -8.38 14.40
N ASP A 118 11.33 -8.19 15.57
CA ASP A 118 11.61 -9.28 16.51
C ASP A 118 10.41 -9.61 17.42
N TRP A 119 9.33 -8.85 17.29
CA TRP A 119 8.09 -9.04 18.02
C TRP A 119 6.88 -9.04 17.08
N ARG A 120 5.77 -9.61 17.54
CA ARG A 120 4.47 -9.64 16.86
C ARG A 120 3.44 -8.95 17.73
N ILE A 121 2.39 -8.41 17.11
CA ILE A 121 1.27 -7.83 17.87
C ILE A 121 0.66 -8.85 18.85
N ALA A 122 0.64 -10.14 18.49
CA ALA A 122 0.20 -11.20 19.40
C ALA A 122 1.04 -11.27 20.68
N ASP A 123 2.33 -10.94 20.63
CA ASP A 123 3.22 -10.95 21.80
C ASP A 123 2.84 -9.87 22.83
N ILE A 124 2.11 -8.83 22.41
CA ILE A 124 1.54 -7.82 23.33
C ILE A 124 0.37 -8.41 24.14
N VAL A 125 -0.44 -9.27 23.54
CA VAL A 125 -1.68 -9.79 24.14
C VAL A 125 -1.45 -11.11 24.85
N GLU A 126 -0.64 -11.99 24.27
CA GLU A 126 -0.47 -13.40 24.65
C GLU A 126 0.92 -13.70 25.25
N GLY A 127 1.80 -12.70 25.34
CA GLY A 127 3.17 -12.88 25.81
C GLY A 127 3.26 -13.28 27.29
N GLU A 128 4.18 -14.20 27.61
CA GLU A 128 4.46 -14.62 28.99
C GLU A 128 4.94 -13.47 29.89
N ARG A 129 5.50 -12.41 29.29
CA ARG A 129 6.02 -11.23 30.00
C ARG A 129 5.29 -9.97 29.52
N PRO A 130 4.96 -9.03 30.42
CA PRO A 130 4.37 -7.75 30.03
C PRO A 130 5.27 -7.00 29.04
N THR A 131 4.69 -6.55 27.93
CA THR A 131 5.39 -5.78 26.89
C THR A 131 4.85 -4.35 26.85
N THR A 132 5.75 -3.36 26.87
CA THR A 132 5.41 -1.95 26.68
C THR A 132 5.71 -1.53 25.24
N LEU A 133 4.69 -1.07 24.52
CA LEU A 133 4.84 -0.54 23.16
C LEU A 133 4.98 0.99 23.22
N TYR A 134 6.04 1.52 22.61
CA TYR A 134 6.23 2.94 22.38
C TYR A 134 6.04 3.23 20.88
N LEU A 135 5.08 4.09 20.56
CA LEU A 135 4.86 4.62 19.20
C LEU A 135 5.45 6.03 19.16
N VAL A 136 6.30 6.31 18.17
CA VAL A 136 6.97 7.60 17.96
C VAL A 136 6.47 8.22 16.67
#